data_AF-A0A3L6J7Z1-F1
#
_entry.id   AF-A0A3L6J7Z1-F1
#
_cell.length_a   1.000
_cell.length_b   1.000
_cell.length_c   1.000
_cell.angle_alpha   90.00
_cell.angle_beta   90.00
_cell.angle_gamma   90.00
#
_symmetry.space_group_name_H-M   'P 1'
#
loop_
_entity.id
_entity.type
_entity.pdbx_description
1 polymer ?
#
loop_
_entity_poly.entity_id
_entity_poly.type
_entity_poly.pdbx_seq_one_letter_code
_entity_poly.pdbx_strand_id
1 'polypeptide(L)'
;MNNEGETIIEEYLMLVREKLPVTIADDVINELRSYMQESARDQGDGQITVQSAKKIVAQFGAPGEVADEYKYSMLPETIPENLDSSEAKKEPCGIPQQGLMQSIQPELTPVPQQNPTVSHSSFFIRAVIQSWIWIVIVSLTTLPLLITLPIGPMGISSWMVLVPVSQALIVTFGLLFHSLNLRRKRTILWRRTYQEWSALQNFVTLPEHSIPEAGTSMLRLDVLTSLTGIILFLPTAILGNQPYFLLFSGVPVSFLFAARMYYGLEIIHDDRDPIRNSWKRFAVNLALLVVLEASVFWIFNPWVYGGFLVFSMAPILLTFIVCYGSLLLFNVVSGAQNLWWRTQDEPETISAKEKGVSREDKAELLARLPSTMKRLYAKMIGWIVVYNLPQVYVSFENGSYEIWSFDWYNWIALLIFGMTIAGALLVFYFPYRRFMIKRLDSRMVFGRRGRVEAAVDSFISAIFLAMTFTFILASGLDNIALYRIIDYQRHLGMQWGFILATMELVAFSLGAIALLVRILGNVHEFRQIWKKRAVGLIEQSGVLLVLTLATYSSAEYLKLQVIYGWYSNFYALYMIFLALVLFLAFQIGSSSLKGEMMRRNDQDPRIKSLKTHSVYIGASNYDSEP
;
A
#
# COMPACT_ATOMS: atom_id res chain seq x y z
N MET A 1 -56.61 18.23 43.99
CA MET A 1 -55.31 18.35 43.28
C MET A 1 -54.88 16.93 42.96
N ASN A 2 -54.90 16.56 41.68
CA ASN A 2 -54.73 15.17 41.23
C ASN A 2 -53.24 14.82 41.16
N ASN A 3 -52.69 14.29 42.26
CA ASN A 3 -51.35 13.68 42.28
C ASN A 3 -51.31 12.28 41.63
N GLU A 4 -52.44 11.78 41.10
CA GLU A 4 -52.53 10.45 40.49
C GLU A 4 -51.56 10.24 39.31
N GLY A 5 -51.22 11.29 38.57
CA GLY A 5 -50.24 11.22 37.48
C GLY A 5 -48.81 11.02 37.98
N GLU A 6 -48.44 11.69 39.08
CA GLU A 6 -47.13 11.51 39.72
C GLU A 6 -47.01 10.12 40.37
N THR A 7 -48.09 9.62 40.99
CA THR A 7 -48.12 8.28 41.58
C THR A 7 -47.82 7.17 40.56
N ILE A 8 -48.33 7.30 39.31
CA ILE A 8 -48.07 6.31 38.24
C ILE A 8 -46.59 6.28 37.85
N ILE A 9 -45.93 7.44 37.81
CA ILE A 9 -44.49 7.52 37.49
C ILE A 9 -43.68 6.93 38.64
N GLU A 10 -44.02 7.24 39.90
CA GLU A 10 -43.33 6.68 41.06
C GLU A 10 -43.52 5.17 41.21
N GLU A 11 -44.70 4.63 40.91
CA GLU A 11 -44.94 3.18 40.88
C GLU A 11 -44.08 2.48 39.82
N TYR A 12 -43.94 3.09 38.63
CA TYR A 12 -43.06 2.56 37.59
C TYR A 12 -41.59 2.58 38.02
N LEU A 13 -41.13 3.70 38.59
CA LEU A 13 -39.76 3.85 39.07
C LEU A 13 -39.44 2.89 40.22
N MET A 14 -40.39 2.59 41.09
CA MET A 14 -40.23 1.56 42.12
C MET A 14 -39.96 0.18 41.51
N LEU A 15 -40.68 -0.19 40.45
CA LEU A 15 -40.46 -1.47 39.74
C LEU A 15 -39.11 -1.53 39.02
N VAL A 16 -38.62 -0.39 38.52
CA VAL A 16 -37.26 -0.27 37.96
C VAL A 16 -36.21 -0.40 39.07
N ARG A 17 -36.44 0.24 40.22
CA ARG A 17 -35.54 0.24 41.38
C ARG A 17 -35.33 -1.16 41.94
N GLU A 18 -36.38 -1.97 42.03
CA GLU A 18 -36.30 -3.36 42.49
C GLU A 18 -35.37 -4.24 41.66
N LYS A 19 -35.10 -3.86 40.40
CA LYS A 19 -34.26 -4.60 39.46
C LYS A 19 -32.86 -4.03 39.29
N LEU A 20 -32.59 -2.85 39.86
CA LEU A 20 -31.29 -2.21 39.81
C LEU A 20 -30.42 -2.57 41.03
N PRO A 21 -29.10 -2.72 40.86
CA PRO A 21 -28.17 -2.81 42.00
C PRO A 21 -28.26 -1.55 42.87
N VAL A 22 -28.23 -1.73 44.19
CA VAL A 22 -28.32 -0.64 45.19
C VAL A 22 -27.27 0.45 44.96
N THR A 23 -26.12 0.11 44.37
CA THR A 23 -25.02 1.04 44.09
C THR A 23 -25.32 2.10 43.02
N ILE A 24 -26.26 1.83 42.10
CA ILE A 24 -26.64 2.76 41.01
C ILE A 24 -28.11 3.15 41.04
N ALA A 25 -28.92 2.45 41.85
CA ALA A 25 -30.37 2.61 41.86
C ALA A 25 -30.81 4.05 42.16
N ASP A 26 -30.18 4.74 43.12
CA ASP A 26 -30.63 6.08 43.50
C ASP A 26 -30.32 7.14 42.43
N ASP A 27 -29.16 7.03 41.77
CA ASP A 27 -28.75 7.96 40.71
C ASP A 27 -29.63 7.78 39.46
N VAL A 28 -29.83 6.53 39.03
CA VAL A 28 -30.67 6.21 37.85
C VAL A 28 -32.13 6.57 38.09
N ILE A 29 -32.67 6.29 39.28
CA ILE A 29 -34.07 6.63 39.60
C ILE A 29 -34.27 8.15 39.65
N ASN A 30 -33.29 8.92 40.16
CA ASN A 30 -33.39 10.38 40.17
C ASN A 30 -33.34 10.97 38.75
N GLU A 31 -32.49 10.45 37.88
CA GLU A 31 -32.41 10.86 36.47
C GLU A 31 -33.72 10.54 35.72
N LEU A 32 -34.19 9.29 35.81
CA LEU A 32 -35.43 8.85 35.18
C LEU A 32 -36.65 9.63 35.73
N ARG A 33 -36.69 9.90 37.04
CA ARG A 33 -37.75 10.73 37.65
C ARG A 33 -37.79 12.12 37.03
N SER A 34 -36.65 12.79 36.96
CA SER A 34 -36.57 14.15 36.40
C SER A 34 -37.07 14.15 34.95
N TYR A 35 -36.56 13.23 34.14
CA TYR A 35 -36.89 13.16 32.73
C TYR A 35 -38.36 12.79 32.48
N MET A 36 -38.90 11.82 33.22
CA MET A 36 -40.29 11.38 33.06
C MET A 36 -41.27 12.45 33.54
N GLN A 37 -40.98 13.18 34.62
CA GLN A 37 -41.83 14.26 35.10
C GLN A 37 -41.79 15.49 34.17
N GLU A 38 -40.61 15.84 33.64
CA GLU A 38 -40.46 16.92 32.66
C GLU A 38 -41.21 16.58 31.35
N SER A 39 -40.98 15.38 30.81
CA SER A 39 -41.66 14.91 29.60
C SER A 39 -43.18 14.79 29.78
N ALA A 40 -43.65 14.40 30.98
CA ALA A 40 -45.08 14.33 31.27
C ALA A 40 -45.71 15.73 31.39
N ARG A 41 -44.99 16.72 31.92
CA ARG A 41 -45.46 18.12 31.95
C ARG A 41 -45.55 18.71 30.54
N ASP A 42 -44.56 18.43 29.70
CA ASP A 42 -44.54 18.90 28.30
C ASP A 42 -45.70 18.32 27.49
N GLN A 43 -46.08 17.06 27.75
CA GLN A 43 -47.23 16.42 27.09
C GLN A 43 -48.58 16.76 27.73
N GLY A 44 -48.59 17.37 28.91
CA GLY A 44 -49.78 17.67 29.71
C GLY A 44 -50.08 19.17 29.85
N ASP A 45 -49.61 20.01 28.91
CA ASP A 45 -49.79 21.47 28.92
C ASP A 45 -49.39 22.12 30.25
N GLY A 46 -48.27 21.68 30.83
CA GLY A 46 -47.73 22.20 32.08
C GLY A 46 -48.24 21.54 33.36
N GLN A 47 -49.16 20.56 33.28
CA GLN A 47 -49.59 19.73 34.41
C GLN A 47 -49.42 18.24 34.13
N ILE A 48 -48.95 17.47 35.13
CA ILE A 48 -48.82 16.01 35.01
C ILE A 48 -50.21 15.39 35.13
N THR A 49 -50.82 15.07 33.99
CA THR A 49 -52.10 14.35 33.93
C THR A 49 -51.89 12.85 33.90
N VAL A 50 -52.88 12.07 34.35
CA VAL A 50 -52.86 10.59 34.29
C VAL A 50 -52.61 10.08 32.86
N GLN A 51 -53.13 10.77 31.84
CA GLN A 51 -52.92 10.39 30.44
C GLN A 51 -51.48 10.68 29.96
N SER A 52 -50.92 11.82 30.34
CA SER A 52 -49.51 12.14 30.04
C SER A 52 -48.55 11.16 30.73
N ALA A 53 -48.77 10.84 32.01
CA ALA A 53 -47.96 9.89 32.77
C ALA A 53 -47.99 8.48 32.16
N LYS A 54 -49.17 7.95 31.80
CA LYS A 54 -49.30 6.64 31.14
C LYS A 54 -48.60 6.58 29.79
N LYS A 55 -48.67 7.67 29.02
CA LYS A 55 -48.03 7.75 27.71
C LYS A 55 -46.50 7.78 27.80
N ILE A 56 -45.95 8.50 28.77
CA ILE A 56 -44.52 8.50 29.06
C ILE A 56 -44.06 7.12 29.55
N VAL A 57 -44.75 6.52 30.52
CA VAL A 57 -44.42 5.17 31.00
C VAL A 57 -44.43 4.14 29.86
N ALA A 58 -45.40 4.20 28.95
CA ALA A 58 -45.45 3.30 27.79
C ALA A 58 -44.30 3.52 26.79
N GLN A 59 -43.77 4.74 26.69
CA GLN A 59 -42.65 5.07 25.81
C GLN A 59 -41.32 4.48 26.30
N PHE A 60 -41.15 4.35 27.61
CA PHE A 60 -39.97 3.75 28.23
C PHE A 60 -39.97 2.22 28.20
N GLY A 61 -41.11 1.58 27.92
CA GLY A 61 -41.19 0.12 27.82
C GLY A 61 -41.20 -0.58 29.19
N ALA A 62 -40.86 -1.88 29.19
CA ALA A 62 -40.98 -2.70 30.40
C ALA A 62 -39.91 -2.31 31.45
N PRO A 63 -40.26 -2.20 32.75
CA PRO A 63 -39.31 -1.81 33.80
C PRO A 63 -38.03 -2.65 33.86
N GLY A 64 -38.10 -3.92 33.44
CA GLY A 64 -36.93 -4.80 33.39
C GLY A 64 -35.95 -4.47 32.28
N GLU A 65 -36.44 -4.08 31.11
CA GLU A 65 -35.57 -3.73 29.97
C GLU A 65 -34.81 -2.44 30.25
N VAL A 66 -35.49 -1.45 30.84
CA VAL A 66 -34.86 -0.19 31.29
C VAL A 66 -33.83 -0.46 32.37
N ALA A 67 -34.15 -1.26 33.38
CA ALA A 67 -33.19 -1.61 34.44
C ALA A 67 -31.95 -2.33 33.88
N ASP A 68 -32.13 -3.24 32.93
CA ASP A 68 -31.03 -3.95 32.28
C ASP A 68 -30.17 -3.01 31.43
N GLU A 69 -30.76 -2.10 30.66
CA GLU A 69 -30.03 -1.11 29.86
C GLU A 69 -29.12 -0.24 30.73
N TYR A 70 -29.62 0.29 31.84
CA TYR A 70 -28.83 1.10 32.77
C TYR A 70 -27.79 0.28 33.52
N LYS A 71 -28.12 -0.97 33.89
CA LYS A 71 -27.17 -1.88 34.54
C LYS A 71 -25.97 -2.17 33.64
N TYR A 72 -26.19 -2.44 32.36
CA TYR A 72 -25.10 -2.72 31.41
C TYR A 72 -24.33 -1.47 30.97
N SER A 73 -24.99 -0.31 30.96
CA SER A 73 -24.38 0.97 30.59
C SER A 73 -23.50 1.55 31.72
N MET A 74 -23.97 1.50 32.98
CA MET A 74 -23.29 2.14 34.12
C MET A 74 -22.38 1.20 34.92
N LEU A 75 -22.60 -0.11 34.87
CA LEU A 75 -21.76 -1.10 35.54
C LEU A 75 -21.29 -2.16 34.54
N PRO A 76 -20.34 -1.84 33.65
CA PRO A 76 -19.74 -2.83 32.75
C PRO A 76 -19.01 -3.96 33.49
N GLU A 77 -18.83 -3.86 34.81
CA GLU A 77 -18.07 -4.80 35.64
C GLU A 77 -18.90 -5.78 36.50
N THR A 78 -20.24 -5.69 36.54
CA THR A 78 -21.06 -6.58 37.40
C THR A 78 -22.12 -7.36 36.63
N ILE A 79 -21.73 -8.50 36.07
CA ILE A 79 -22.65 -9.63 35.83
C ILE A 79 -22.30 -10.71 36.86
N PRO A 80 -23.29 -11.32 37.56
CA PRO A 80 -23.02 -12.20 38.68
C PRO A 80 -22.25 -13.46 38.29
N GLU A 81 -21.26 -13.84 39.10
CA GLU A 81 -20.85 -15.23 39.26
C GLU A 81 -22.07 -16.05 39.70
N ASN A 82 -22.32 -17.16 39.00
CA ASN A 82 -23.28 -18.23 39.31
C ASN A 82 -24.77 -17.90 39.17
N LEU A 83 -25.33 -18.23 38.00
CA LEU A 83 -26.59 -18.98 37.96
C LEU A 83 -26.22 -20.45 37.76
N ASP A 84 -25.94 -21.10 38.89
CA ASP A 84 -25.89 -22.55 38.96
C ASP A 84 -27.19 -23.12 38.39
N SER A 85 -27.04 -23.96 37.38
CA SER A 85 -28.04 -24.91 36.94
C SER A 85 -28.23 -25.98 38.03
N SER A 86 -28.90 -25.63 39.14
CA SER A 86 -29.29 -26.63 40.15
C SER A 86 -30.44 -26.21 41.06
N GLU A 87 -31.49 -25.55 40.57
CA GLU A 87 -32.75 -25.42 41.33
C GLU A 87 -33.97 -25.58 40.41
N ALA A 88 -34.06 -26.74 39.75
CA ALA A 88 -35.29 -27.23 39.15
C ALA A 88 -35.73 -28.51 39.87
N LYS A 89 -36.35 -28.35 41.05
CA LYS A 89 -37.18 -29.39 41.67
C LYS A 89 -38.47 -28.79 42.22
N LYS A 90 -39.53 -29.00 41.42
CA LYS A 90 -40.91 -29.34 41.78
C LYS A 90 -41.67 -28.43 42.76
N GLU A 91 -42.75 -27.83 42.26
CA GLU A 91 -44.10 -28.20 42.70
C GLU A 91 -45.14 -28.04 41.57
N PRO A 92 -46.15 -28.94 41.45
CA PRO A 92 -47.14 -28.94 40.37
C PRO A 92 -48.56 -28.54 40.82
N CYS A 93 -49.30 -27.79 39.99
CA CYS A 93 -50.77 -27.71 39.92
C CYS A 93 -51.12 -26.70 38.80
N GLY A 94 -52.07 -26.83 37.89
CA GLY A 94 -53.18 -27.75 37.71
C GLY A 94 -54.32 -27.00 37.00
N ILE A 95 -54.55 -27.34 35.72
CA ILE A 95 -55.80 -27.30 34.90
C ILE A 95 -56.28 -25.94 34.26
N PRO A 96 -57.16 -25.94 33.21
CA PRO A 96 -56.83 -25.55 31.83
C PRO A 96 -57.82 -24.53 31.17
N GLN A 97 -57.53 -24.00 29.96
CA GLN A 97 -58.50 -23.60 28.92
C GLN A 97 -57.74 -22.98 27.73
N GLN A 98 -57.58 -23.68 26.60
CA GLN A 98 -58.42 -23.62 25.39
C GLN A 98 -58.70 -22.21 24.83
N GLY A 99 -58.18 -21.95 23.62
CA GLY A 99 -58.88 -21.12 22.63
C GLY A 99 -58.09 -20.01 21.93
N LEU A 100 -57.66 -20.30 20.69
CA LEU A 100 -57.47 -19.36 19.56
C LEU A 100 -56.56 -18.12 19.75
N MET A 101 -55.34 -18.20 19.23
CA MET A 101 -54.98 -17.47 17.99
C MET A 101 -53.59 -17.93 17.52
N GLN A 102 -53.58 -18.79 16.51
CA GLN A 102 -52.43 -18.96 15.64
C GLN A 102 -52.29 -17.70 14.78
N SER A 103 -51.23 -16.92 15.03
CA SER A 103 -50.65 -16.07 13.99
C SER A 103 -49.13 -16.05 14.15
N ILE A 104 -48.48 -16.93 13.40
CA ILE A 104 -47.19 -16.73 12.73
C ILE A 104 -46.25 -15.73 13.43
N GLN A 105 -45.40 -16.24 14.32
CA GLN A 105 -44.08 -15.66 14.53
C GLN A 105 -43.04 -16.68 14.11
N PRO A 106 -42.04 -16.27 13.32
CA PRO A 106 -41.01 -17.18 12.82
C PRO A 106 -40.24 -17.76 14.00
N GLU A 107 -39.86 -19.03 13.89
CA GLU A 107 -38.80 -19.65 14.68
C GLU A 107 -37.58 -18.71 14.70
N LEU A 108 -37.46 -17.90 15.76
CA LEU A 108 -36.18 -17.36 16.17
C LEU A 108 -35.36 -18.57 16.61
N THR A 109 -34.59 -19.09 15.66
CA THR A 109 -33.40 -19.86 15.96
C THR A 109 -32.65 -19.09 17.05
N PRO A 110 -32.32 -19.69 18.21
CA PRO A 110 -31.51 -19.01 19.20
C PRO A 110 -30.19 -18.66 18.52
N VAL A 111 -29.94 -17.37 18.31
CA VAL A 111 -28.61 -16.87 17.96
C VAL A 111 -27.70 -17.44 19.04
N PRO A 112 -26.69 -18.25 18.70
CA PRO A 112 -25.79 -18.76 19.73
C PRO A 112 -25.15 -17.54 20.39
N GLN A 113 -25.39 -17.37 21.69
CA GLN A 113 -24.60 -16.48 22.54
C GLN A 113 -23.14 -16.94 22.40
N GLN A 114 -22.43 -16.39 21.41
CA GLN A 114 -21.01 -16.62 21.24
C GLN A 114 -20.35 -15.93 22.43
N ASN A 115 -19.74 -16.72 23.31
CA ASN A 115 -18.89 -16.21 24.37
C ASN A 115 -18.00 -15.07 23.81
N PRO A 116 -18.09 -13.84 24.36
CA PRO A 116 -17.37 -12.67 23.85
C PRO A 116 -15.86 -12.75 24.10
N THR A 117 -15.38 -13.84 24.71
CA THR A 117 -13.99 -14.06 25.11
C THR A 117 -13.28 -15.05 24.20
N VAL A 118 -12.02 -14.75 23.83
CA VAL A 118 -11.16 -15.63 23.05
C VAL A 118 -10.23 -16.42 23.99
N SER A 119 -10.03 -17.71 23.73
CA SER A 119 -9.07 -18.50 24.48
C SER A 119 -7.62 -18.07 24.18
N HIS A 120 -6.75 -18.12 25.19
CA HIS A 120 -5.32 -17.81 25.05
C HIS A 120 -4.63 -18.67 23.98
N SER A 121 -5.05 -19.93 23.83
CA SER A 121 -4.55 -20.84 22.79
C SER A 121 -5.01 -20.43 21.39
N SER A 122 -6.26 -19.99 21.24
CA SER A 122 -6.77 -19.48 19.96
C SER A 122 -6.06 -18.19 19.54
N PHE A 123 -5.81 -17.28 20.49
CA PHE A 123 -4.98 -16.09 20.26
C PHE A 123 -3.58 -16.47 19.77
N PHE A 124 -2.89 -17.37 20.49
CA PHE A 124 -1.53 -17.79 20.15
C PHE A 124 -1.45 -18.38 18.73
N ILE A 125 -2.30 -19.38 18.42
CA ILE A 125 -2.33 -20.03 17.11
C ILE A 125 -2.57 -19.00 16.01
N ARG A 126 -3.52 -18.09 16.23
CA ARG A 126 -3.88 -17.07 15.24
C ARG A 126 -2.74 -16.08 14.99
N ALA A 127 -2.11 -15.57 16.05
CA ALA A 127 -0.96 -14.65 15.93
C ALA A 127 0.25 -15.32 15.27
N VAL A 128 0.47 -16.62 15.53
CA VAL A 128 1.52 -17.41 14.85
C VAL A 128 1.21 -17.55 13.37
N ILE A 129 0.00 -17.98 13.00
CA ILE A 129 -0.38 -18.11 11.58
C ILE A 129 -0.25 -16.76 10.86
N GLN A 130 -0.69 -15.66 11.47
CA GLN A 130 -0.51 -14.31 10.92
C GLN A 130 0.97 -13.96 10.70
N SER A 131 1.85 -14.28 11.65
CA SER A 131 3.29 -14.03 11.54
C SER A 131 3.88 -14.76 10.33
N TRP A 132 3.53 -16.04 10.14
CA TRP A 132 3.96 -16.83 8.99
C TRP A 132 3.39 -16.31 7.66
N ILE A 133 2.14 -15.87 7.63
CA ILE A 133 1.54 -15.25 6.44
C ILE A 133 2.30 -13.97 6.06
N TRP A 134 2.60 -13.11 7.02
CA TRP A 134 3.36 -11.89 6.75
C TRP A 134 4.78 -12.18 6.27
N ILE A 135 5.46 -13.18 6.83
CA ILE A 135 6.75 -13.66 6.29
C ILE A 135 6.60 -14.09 4.83
N VAL A 136 5.60 -14.91 4.51
CA VAL A 136 5.38 -15.35 3.13
C VAL A 136 5.14 -14.15 2.19
N ILE A 137 4.36 -13.16 2.62
CA ILE A 137 4.12 -11.93 1.85
C ILE A 137 5.42 -11.13 1.66
N VAL A 138 6.21 -10.95 2.73
CA VAL A 138 7.49 -10.24 2.66
C VAL A 138 8.47 -10.98 1.75
N SER A 139 8.62 -12.30 1.91
CA SER A 139 9.48 -13.12 1.06
C SER A 139 9.01 -13.14 -0.42
N LEU A 140 7.70 -13.18 -0.68
CA LEU A 140 7.15 -13.09 -2.04
C LEU A 140 7.29 -11.69 -2.66
N THR A 141 7.47 -10.64 -1.86
CA THR A 141 7.69 -9.28 -2.36
C THR A 141 9.17 -8.95 -2.53
N THR A 142 10.06 -9.55 -1.74
CA THR A 142 11.51 -9.45 -1.91
C THR A 142 12.02 -10.23 -3.12
N LEU A 143 11.42 -11.39 -3.44
CA LEU A 143 11.85 -12.24 -4.55
C LEU A 143 11.78 -11.55 -5.93
N PRO A 144 10.67 -10.91 -6.34
CA PRO A 144 10.57 -10.22 -7.62
C PRO A 144 11.41 -8.94 -7.66
N LEU A 145 11.57 -8.25 -6.52
CA LEU A 145 12.47 -7.10 -6.42
C LEU A 145 13.90 -7.52 -6.84
N LEU A 146 14.35 -8.69 -6.41
CA LEU A 146 15.67 -9.24 -6.72
C LEU A 146 15.78 -9.83 -8.13
N ILE A 147 14.71 -10.42 -8.66
CA ILE A 147 14.67 -10.95 -10.03
C ILE A 147 14.59 -9.83 -11.08
N THR A 148 13.96 -8.70 -10.74
CA THR A 148 13.81 -7.53 -11.64
C THR A 148 15.00 -6.56 -11.58
N LEU A 149 15.92 -6.77 -10.63
CA LEU A 149 17.20 -6.07 -10.60
C LEU A 149 18.01 -6.42 -11.86
N PRO A 150 18.62 -5.43 -12.54
CA PRO A 150 19.28 -5.59 -13.85
C PRO A 150 20.54 -6.49 -13.84
N ILE A 151 20.78 -7.26 -12.77
CA ILE A 151 21.91 -8.17 -12.62
C ILE A 151 21.53 -9.63 -13.00
N GLY A 152 20.33 -9.85 -13.56
CA GLY A 152 19.88 -11.14 -14.08
C GLY A 152 19.25 -12.06 -13.01
N PRO A 153 18.74 -13.25 -13.39
CA PRO A 153 18.15 -14.20 -12.46
C PRO A 153 19.22 -14.80 -11.55
N MET A 154 19.52 -14.08 -10.46
CA MET A 154 20.46 -14.54 -9.44
C MET A 154 19.79 -15.57 -8.54
N GLY A 155 20.49 -16.67 -8.26
CA GLY A 155 19.98 -17.77 -7.43
C GLY A 155 19.55 -17.30 -6.05
N ILE A 156 18.48 -17.90 -5.53
CA ILE A 156 18.01 -17.67 -4.16
C ILE A 156 19.08 -18.20 -3.20
N SER A 157 19.75 -17.30 -2.47
CA SER A 157 20.69 -17.69 -1.42
C SER A 157 19.92 -18.39 -0.29
N SER A 158 20.48 -19.44 0.31
CA SER A 158 19.86 -20.14 1.46
C SER A 158 19.57 -19.19 2.63
N TRP A 159 20.36 -18.12 2.77
CA TRP A 159 20.15 -17.06 3.76
C TRP A 159 18.83 -16.30 3.58
N MET A 160 18.33 -16.20 2.34
CA MET A 160 17.03 -15.57 2.05
C MET A 160 15.84 -16.35 2.57
N VAL A 161 16.03 -17.63 2.89
CA VAL A 161 15.01 -18.48 3.52
C VAL A 161 15.27 -18.58 5.03
N LEU A 162 16.54 -18.73 5.43
CA LEU A 162 16.92 -18.89 6.83
C LEU A 162 16.62 -17.65 7.68
N VAL A 163 16.86 -16.44 7.16
CA VAL A 163 16.63 -15.21 7.93
C VAL A 163 15.13 -14.99 8.22
N PRO A 164 14.22 -15.01 7.24
CA PRO A 164 12.79 -14.88 7.52
C PRO A 164 12.31 -16.00 8.44
N VAL A 165 12.66 -17.26 8.17
CA VAL A 165 12.26 -18.39 9.04
C VAL A 165 12.73 -18.18 10.49
N SER A 166 13.96 -17.71 10.70
CA SER A 166 14.49 -17.42 12.03
C SER A 166 13.69 -16.30 12.72
N GLN A 167 13.29 -15.25 11.99
CA GLN A 167 12.46 -14.19 12.52
C GLN A 167 11.07 -14.69 12.93
N ALA A 168 10.42 -15.52 12.09
CA ALA A 168 9.14 -16.14 12.42
C ALA A 168 9.24 -17.01 13.68
N LEU A 169 10.32 -17.78 13.82
CA LEU A 169 10.55 -18.60 15.00
C LEU A 169 10.72 -17.73 16.25
N ILE A 170 11.54 -16.68 16.20
CA ILE A 170 11.73 -15.74 17.33
C ILE A 170 10.40 -15.10 17.73
N VAL A 171 9.60 -14.62 16.77
CA VAL A 171 8.28 -14.04 17.04
C VAL A 171 7.33 -15.08 17.63
N THR A 172 7.35 -16.32 17.12
CA THR A 172 6.55 -17.44 17.65
C THR A 172 6.90 -17.74 19.10
N PHE A 173 8.19 -17.80 19.44
CA PHE A 173 8.65 -17.98 20.83
C PHE A 173 8.26 -16.79 21.72
N GLY A 174 8.38 -15.56 21.22
CA GLY A 174 7.95 -14.36 21.93
C GLY A 174 6.44 -14.35 22.22
N LEU A 175 5.62 -14.69 21.22
CA LEU A 175 4.17 -14.83 21.35
C LEU A 175 3.77 -15.95 22.30
N LEU A 176 4.52 -17.07 22.30
CA LEU A 176 4.30 -18.17 23.25
C LEU A 176 4.52 -17.68 24.68
N PHE A 177 5.66 -17.05 24.96
CA PHE A 177 5.95 -16.50 26.29
C PHE A 177 4.92 -15.46 26.73
N HIS A 178 4.51 -14.58 25.81
CA HIS A 178 3.47 -13.58 26.07
C HIS A 178 2.11 -14.22 26.38
N SER A 179 1.70 -15.24 25.61
CA SER A 179 0.45 -15.97 25.86
C SER A 179 0.44 -16.68 27.22
N LEU A 180 1.59 -17.24 27.64
CA LEU A 180 1.75 -17.85 28.95
C LEU A 180 1.71 -16.81 30.07
N ASN A 181 2.28 -15.63 29.85
CA ASN A 181 2.24 -14.52 30.79
C ASN A 181 0.81 -13.97 30.97
N LEU A 182 0.07 -13.78 29.88
CA LEU A 182 -1.34 -13.40 29.91
C LEU A 182 -2.18 -14.44 30.67
N ARG A 183 -1.94 -15.73 30.41
CA ARG A 183 -2.59 -16.83 31.14
C ARG A 183 -2.24 -16.80 32.63
N ARG A 184 -0.98 -16.55 32.99
CA ARG A 184 -0.52 -16.42 34.38
C ARG A 184 -1.19 -15.25 35.09
N LYS A 185 -1.36 -14.12 34.38
CA LYS A 185 -2.02 -12.90 34.89
C LYS A 185 -3.54 -12.96 34.84
N ARG A 186 -4.14 -14.04 34.31
CA ARG A 186 -5.59 -14.22 34.14
C ARG A 186 -6.24 -13.07 33.36
N THR A 187 -5.54 -12.52 32.37
CA THR A 187 -6.08 -11.44 31.54
C THR A 187 -7.20 -11.97 30.65
N ILE A 188 -8.37 -11.31 30.69
CA ILE A 188 -9.50 -11.66 29.83
C ILE A 188 -9.25 -11.06 28.44
N LEU A 189 -9.33 -11.89 27.40
CA LEU A 189 -9.12 -11.48 26.01
C LEU A 189 -10.48 -11.28 25.33
N TRP A 190 -10.86 -10.03 25.09
CA TRP A 190 -12.13 -9.71 24.46
C TRP A 190 -12.04 -9.85 22.95
N ARG A 191 -13.07 -10.45 22.36
CA ARG A 191 -13.17 -10.67 20.93
C ARG A 191 -13.56 -9.37 20.24
N ARG A 192 -12.65 -8.83 19.43
CA ARG A 192 -12.88 -7.66 18.57
C ARG A 192 -13.37 -8.09 17.18
N THR A 193 -14.57 -8.69 17.12
CA THR A 193 -15.19 -9.10 15.86
C THR A 193 -16.59 -8.53 15.75
N TYR A 194 -16.83 -7.75 14.71
CA TYR A 194 -18.17 -7.29 14.35
C TYR A 194 -18.75 -8.24 13.31
N GLN A 195 -20.07 -8.50 13.37
CA GLN A 195 -20.75 -9.39 12.42
C GLN A 195 -20.64 -8.88 10.96
N GLU A 196 -20.44 -7.58 10.78
CA GLU A 196 -20.31 -6.91 9.48
C GLU A 196 -18.91 -7.07 8.85
N TRP A 197 -17.91 -7.55 9.60
CA TRP A 197 -16.54 -7.65 9.12
C TRP A 197 -16.33 -8.91 8.27
N SER A 198 -15.56 -8.77 7.19
CA SER A 198 -15.14 -9.90 6.37
C SER A 198 -14.33 -10.92 7.18
N ALA A 199 -14.36 -12.19 6.75
CA ALA A 199 -13.60 -13.26 7.38
C ALA A 199 -12.09 -12.95 7.48
N LEU A 200 -11.53 -12.19 6.52
CA LEU A 200 -10.14 -11.75 6.52
C LEU A 200 -9.90 -10.71 7.63
N GLN A 201 -10.75 -9.69 7.75
CA GLN A 201 -10.65 -8.69 8.83
C GLN A 201 -10.77 -9.36 10.19
N ASN A 202 -11.78 -10.23 10.35
CA ASN A 202 -11.97 -11.04 11.54
C ASN A 202 -10.85 -12.07 11.78
N PHE A 203 -10.01 -12.37 10.79
CA PHE A 203 -8.82 -13.21 10.94
C PHE A 203 -7.56 -12.41 11.23
N VAL A 204 -7.45 -11.14 10.85
CA VAL A 204 -6.24 -10.32 11.10
C VAL A 204 -6.36 -9.45 12.37
N THR A 205 -7.56 -9.13 12.88
CA THR A 205 -7.74 -8.35 14.12
C THR A 205 -7.43 -9.13 15.41
N LEU A 206 -6.43 -8.71 16.19
CA LEU A 206 -6.12 -9.37 17.46
C LEU A 206 -7.15 -9.02 18.56
N PRO A 207 -7.35 -9.90 19.57
CA PRO A 207 -8.25 -9.62 20.71
C PRO A 207 -7.82 -8.37 21.48
N GLU A 208 -8.75 -7.68 22.14
CA GLU A 208 -8.41 -6.57 23.02
C GLU A 208 -7.66 -7.07 24.27
N HIS A 209 -6.80 -6.21 24.83
CA HIS A 209 -5.80 -6.52 25.87
C HIS A 209 -4.77 -7.60 25.52
N SER A 210 -4.74 -8.07 24.27
CA SER A 210 -3.75 -9.06 23.83
C SER A 210 -2.34 -8.48 23.69
N ILE A 211 -2.19 -7.17 23.51
CA ILE A 211 -0.90 -6.48 23.35
C ILE A 211 -0.85 -5.35 24.39
N PRO A 212 0.23 -5.21 25.16
CA PRO A 212 0.39 -4.09 26.09
C PRO A 212 0.40 -2.77 25.32
N GLU A 213 -0.31 -1.76 25.82
CA GLU A 213 -0.28 -0.42 25.25
C GLU A 213 1.16 0.09 25.20
N ALA A 214 1.54 0.64 24.04
CA ALA A 214 2.91 1.05 23.76
C ALA A 214 3.28 2.27 24.61
N GLY A 215 3.86 2.02 25.78
CA GLY A 215 4.39 3.05 26.66
C GLY A 215 5.68 3.70 26.15
N THR A 216 6.16 4.72 26.87
CA THR A 216 7.38 5.49 26.56
C THR A 216 8.66 4.65 26.43
N SER A 217 8.69 3.44 27.01
CA SER A 217 9.80 2.49 26.88
C SER A 217 9.92 1.89 25.47
N MET A 218 8.80 1.62 24.80
CA MET A 218 8.77 1.08 23.44
C MET A 218 9.29 2.11 22.43
N LEU A 219 8.93 3.38 22.65
CA LEU A 219 9.44 4.49 21.84
C LEU A 219 10.96 4.66 21.96
N ARG A 220 11.52 4.58 23.18
CA ARG A 220 12.98 4.66 23.38
C ARG A 220 13.72 3.53 22.67
N LEU A 221 13.16 2.33 22.72
CA LEU A 221 13.71 1.17 22.02
C LEU A 221 13.67 1.38 20.50
N ASP A 222 12.57 1.92 19.96
CA ASP A 222 12.43 2.23 18.54
C ASP A 222 13.46 3.28 18.06
N VAL A 223 13.68 4.34 18.83
CA VAL A 223 14.67 5.37 18.50
C VAL A 223 16.10 4.80 18.55
N LEU A 224 16.44 4.06 19.62
CA LEU A 224 17.77 3.49 19.80
C LEU A 224 18.11 2.47 18.72
N THR A 225 17.18 1.56 18.41
CA THR A 225 17.36 0.55 17.36
C THR A 225 17.42 1.17 15.97
N SER A 226 16.64 2.24 15.72
CA SER A 226 16.72 2.97 14.45
C SER A 226 18.05 3.69 14.26
N LEU A 227 18.56 4.34 15.30
CA LEU A 227 19.88 4.98 15.28
C LEU A 227 21.00 3.95 15.06
N THR A 228 20.92 2.83 15.77
CA THR A 228 21.86 1.71 15.62
C THR A 228 21.85 1.17 14.19
N GLY A 229 20.66 1.00 13.60
CA GLY A 229 20.51 0.57 12.22
C GLY A 229 21.16 1.52 11.21
N ILE A 230 20.99 2.84 11.38
CA ILE A 230 21.65 3.85 10.53
C ILE A 230 23.18 3.75 10.65
N ILE A 231 23.70 3.63 11.88
CA ILE A 231 25.14 3.53 12.15
C ILE A 231 25.73 2.22 11.61
N LEU A 232 24.95 1.14 11.52
CA LEU A 232 25.42 -0.13 10.97
C LEU A 232 25.36 -0.13 9.43
N PHE A 233 24.26 0.32 8.83
CA PHE A 233 24.06 0.21 7.37
C PHE A 233 24.77 1.28 6.57
N LEU A 234 24.76 2.55 7.01
CA LEU A 234 25.29 3.66 6.22
C LEU A 234 26.84 3.62 6.09
N PRO A 235 27.62 3.45 7.19
CA PRO A 235 29.07 3.32 7.09
C PRO A 235 29.51 2.03 6.40
N THR A 236 28.82 0.90 6.64
CA THR A 236 29.14 -0.37 5.96
C THR A 236 28.93 -0.25 4.45
N ALA A 237 27.92 0.51 4.03
CA ALA A 237 27.66 0.77 2.63
C ALA A 237 28.67 1.73 1.98
N ILE A 238 29.07 2.80 2.69
CA ILE A 238 30.03 3.79 2.17
C ILE A 238 31.45 3.23 2.15
N LEU A 239 31.89 2.61 3.26
CA LEU A 239 33.25 2.10 3.43
C LEU A 239 33.46 0.72 2.81
N GLY A 240 32.37 -0.03 2.58
CA GLY A 240 32.41 -1.35 1.95
C GLY A 240 32.72 -1.32 0.45
N ASN A 241 32.73 -0.14 -0.17
CA ASN A 241 32.89 0.08 -1.60
C ASN A 241 31.99 -0.81 -2.47
N GLN A 242 30.74 -1.00 -2.04
CA GLN A 242 29.76 -1.84 -2.72
C GLN A 242 28.61 -0.98 -3.23
N PRO A 243 28.67 -0.46 -4.47
CA PRO A 243 27.71 0.50 -5.00
C PRO A 243 26.27 -0.03 -4.93
N TYR A 244 26.06 -1.29 -5.28
CA TYR A 244 24.74 -1.91 -5.23
C TYR A 244 24.22 -2.08 -3.79
N PHE A 245 25.08 -2.44 -2.83
CA PHE A 245 24.67 -2.53 -1.43
C PHE A 245 24.29 -1.17 -0.85
N LEU A 246 25.06 -0.11 -1.17
CA LEU A 246 24.74 1.26 -0.78
C LEU A 246 23.37 1.68 -1.29
N LEU A 247 23.06 1.33 -2.53
CA LEU A 247 21.85 1.77 -3.16
C LEU A 247 20.59 1.00 -2.76
N PHE A 248 20.69 -0.32 -2.70
CA PHE A 248 19.53 -1.19 -2.48
C PHE A 248 19.31 -1.51 -1.01
N SER A 249 20.28 -1.23 -0.15
CA SER A 249 20.21 -1.52 1.27
C SER A 249 20.64 -0.32 2.10
N GLY A 250 21.88 0.15 1.98
CA GLY A 250 22.44 1.21 2.82
C GLY A 250 21.55 2.46 2.94
N VAL A 251 21.28 3.12 1.81
CA VAL A 251 20.48 4.36 1.76
C VAL A 251 18.99 4.10 2.08
N PRO A 252 18.30 3.12 1.45
CA PRO A 252 16.89 2.87 1.74
C PRO A 252 16.61 2.46 3.19
N VAL A 253 17.45 1.58 3.76
CA VAL A 253 17.33 1.15 5.17
C VAL A 253 17.52 2.35 6.10
N SER A 254 18.54 3.18 5.85
CA SER A 254 18.81 4.37 6.67
C SER A 254 17.68 5.39 6.60
N PHE A 255 17.13 5.62 5.40
CA PHE A 255 15.98 6.52 5.22
C PHE A 255 14.74 6.00 5.93
N LEU A 256 14.44 4.70 5.84
CA LEU A 256 13.30 4.09 6.53
C LEU A 256 13.46 4.09 8.05
N PHE A 257 14.69 3.94 8.56
CA PHE A 257 14.98 4.14 9.98
C PHE A 257 14.76 5.58 10.43
N ALA A 258 15.21 6.56 9.65
CA ALA A 258 14.95 7.98 9.94
C ALA A 258 13.44 8.29 9.91
N ALA A 259 12.72 7.74 8.92
CA ALA A 259 11.27 7.88 8.81
C ALA A 259 10.55 7.26 10.02
N ARG A 260 10.98 6.06 10.46
CA ARG A 260 10.42 5.41 11.67
C ARG A 260 10.65 6.27 12.91
N MET A 261 11.84 6.83 13.08
CA MET A 261 12.16 7.74 14.18
C MET A 261 11.28 8.99 14.17
N TYR A 262 11.10 9.61 12.99
CA TYR A 262 10.26 10.79 12.80
C TYR A 262 8.80 10.52 13.20
N TYR A 263 8.18 9.48 12.62
CA TYR A 263 6.80 9.12 12.95
C TYR A 263 6.65 8.62 14.40
N GLY A 264 7.72 8.05 14.96
CA GLY A 264 7.89 7.74 16.38
C GLY A 264 7.66 8.96 17.26
N LEU A 265 8.43 10.02 17.01
CA LEU A 265 8.43 11.27 17.79
C LEU A 265 7.17 12.12 17.59
N GLU A 266 6.54 12.03 16.42
CA GLU A 266 5.29 12.76 16.10
C GLU A 266 4.13 12.39 17.04
N ILE A 267 4.07 11.16 17.56
CA ILE A 267 3.05 10.76 18.57
C ILE A 267 3.19 11.53 19.89
N ILE A 268 4.40 11.97 20.25
CA ILE A 268 4.57 12.75 21.48
C ILE A 268 4.01 14.17 21.31
N HIS A 269 3.94 14.67 20.07
CA HIS A 269 3.71 16.09 19.79
C HIS A 269 2.36 16.40 19.14
N ASP A 270 1.73 15.45 18.44
CA ASP A 270 0.57 15.74 17.60
C ASP A 270 -0.53 14.67 17.72
N ASP A 271 -1.60 14.99 18.45
CA ASP A 271 -2.81 14.16 18.64
C ASP A 271 -3.86 14.37 17.52
N ARG A 272 -3.56 15.19 16.50
CA ARG A 272 -4.55 15.65 15.54
C ARG A 272 -5.08 14.59 14.58
N ASP A 273 -4.37 13.47 14.36
CA ASP A 273 -4.81 12.37 13.46
C ASP A 273 -4.11 11.02 13.77
N PRO A 274 -4.53 10.29 14.82
CA PRO A 274 -3.89 9.04 15.26
C PRO A 274 -4.01 7.91 14.23
N ILE A 275 -5.09 7.91 13.44
CA ILE A 275 -5.36 6.87 12.44
C ILE A 275 -4.36 6.99 11.29
N ARG A 276 -4.19 8.19 10.73
CA ARG A 276 -3.25 8.40 9.63
C ARG A 276 -1.80 8.14 10.06
N ASN A 277 -1.46 8.46 11.31
CA ASN A 277 -0.13 8.17 11.85
C ASN A 277 0.10 6.65 11.99
N SER A 278 -0.90 5.89 12.48
CA SER A 278 -0.80 4.42 12.60
C SER A 278 -0.61 3.72 11.25
N TRP A 279 -1.24 4.21 10.17
CA TRP A 279 -1.04 3.70 8.81
C TRP A 279 0.37 3.96 8.29
N LYS A 280 0.88 5.18 8.46
CA LYS A 280 2.24 5.53 8.04
C LYS A 280 3.26 4.66 8.77
N ARG A 281 3.08 4.45 10.08
CA ARG A 281 3.94 3.56 10.88
C ARG A 281 3.88 2.12 10.41
N PHE A 282 2.68 1.57 10.17
CA PHE A 282 2.54 0.23 9.62
C PHE A 282 3.28 0.09 8.27
N ALA A 283 3.08 1.05 7.37
CA ALA A 283 3.72 1.05 6.05
C ALA A 283 5.25 1.15 6.16
N VAL A 284 5.78 2.00 7.04
CA VAL A 284 7.22 2.13 7.28
C VAL A 284 7.79 0.83 7.86
N ASN A 285 7.09 0.18 8.78
CA ASN A 285 7.54 -1.07 9.41
C ASN A 285 7.59 -2.22 8.40
N LEU A 286 6.55 -2.34 7.57
CA LEU A 286 6.50 -3.32 6.51
C LEU A 286 7.58 -3.07 5.45
N ALA A 287 7.74 -1.81 5.02
CA ALA A 287 8.78 -1.45 4.06
C ALA A 287 10.19 -1.72 4.62
N LEU A 288 10.44 -1.38 5.89
CA LEU A 288 11.73 -1.62 6.53
C LEU A 288 12.02 -3.12 6.66
N LEU A 289 11.01 -3.94 6.97
CA LEU A 289 11.14 -5.40 7.00
C LEU A 289 11.52 -5.96 5.63
N VAL A 290 10.82 -5.55 4.56
CA VAL A 290 11.11 -5.96 3.17
C VAL A 290 12.54 -5.58 2.76
N VAL A 291 12.96 -4.34 3.03
CA VAL A 291 14.29 -3.86 2.62
C VAL A 291 15.39 -4.52 3.47
N LEU A 292 15.19 -4.76 4.76
CA LEU A 292 16.14 -5.49 5.60
C LEU A 292 16.29 -6.94 5.13
N GLU A 293 15.21 -7.64 4.79
CA GLU A 293 15.30 -8.98 4.21
C GLU A 293 16.02 -8.97 2.85
N ALA A 294 15.72 -8.00 1.98
CA ALA A 294 16.42 -7.82 0.71
C ALA A 294 17.92 -7.54 0.91
N SER A 295 18.32 -6.90 2.02
CA SER A 295 19.73 -6.63 2.32
C SER A 295 20.56 -7.89 2.59
N VAL A 296 19.94 -8.97 3.06
CA VAL A 296 20.60 -10.27 3.29
C VAL A 296 21.19 -10.82 2.00
N PHE A 297 20.47 -10.65 0.88
CA PHE A 297 20.96 -11.05 -0.43
C PHE A 297 22.32 -10.42 -0.72
N TRP A 298 22.44 -9.11 -0.53
CA TRP A 298 23.65 -8.35 -0.83
C TRP A 298 24.81 -8.63 0.13
N ILE A 299 24.52 -8.92 1.40
CA ILE A 299 25.54 -9.26 2.40
C ILE A 299 26.20 -10.61 2.08
N PHE A 300 25.43 -11.57 1.55
CA PHE A 300 25.89 -12.94 1.31
C PHE A 300 25.96 -13.33 -0.18
N ASN A 301 25.97 -12.37 -1.10
CA ASN A 301 26.10 -12.66 -2.52
C ASN A 301 27.58 -12.99 -2.85
N PRO A 302 27.91 -14.25 -3.22
CA PRO A 302 29.28 -14.67 -3.45
C PRO A 302 29.89 -14.11 -4.75
N TRP A 303 29.08 -13.57 -5.65
CA TRP A 303 29.50 -13.08 -6.98
C TRP A 303 29.94 -11.61 -6.96
N VAL A 304 29.58 -10.89 -5.91
CA VAL A 304 29.95 -9.50 -5.68
C VAL A 304 30.96 -9.55 -4.55
N TYR A 305 32.26 -9.54 -4.86
CA TYR A 305 33.35 -9.58 -3.87
C TYR A 305 33.11 -8.55 -2.76
N GLY A 306 32.49 -8.97 -1.64
CA GLY A 306 32.25 -8.09 -0.51
C GLY A 306 33.60 -7.55 -0.06
N GLY A 307 33.78 -6.23 -0.11
CA GLY A 307 34.97 -5.61 0.48
C GLY A 307 35.14 -6.15 1.90
N PHE A 308 36.38 -6.34 2.36
CA PHE A 308 36.72 -6.91 3.67
C PHE A 308 35.82 -6.40 4.81
N LEU A 309 35.46 -5.11 4.75
CA LEU A 309 34.58 -4.46 5.71
C LEU A 309 33.14 -5.01 5.71
N VAL A 310 32.51 -5.25 4.55
CA VAL A 310 31.15 -5.84 4.46
C VAL A 310 31.15 -7.26 5.00
N PHE A 311 32.16 -8.07 4.65
CA PHE A 311 32.30 -9.44 5.16
C PHE A 311 32.53 -9.47 6.67
N SER A 312 33.38 -8.57 7.20
CA SER A 312 33.65 -8.48 8.64
C SER A 312 32.45 -8.00 9.47
N MET A 313 31.60 -7.14 8.88
CA MET A 313 30.38 -6.63 9.52
C MET A 313 29.17 -7.54 9.31
N ALA A 314 29.25 -8.52 8.39
CA ALA A 314 28.14 -9.41 8.05
C ALA A 314 27.55 -10.15 9.26
N PRO A 315 28.34 -10.67 10.24
CA PRO A 315 27.76 -11.30 11.43
C PRO A 315 26.96 -10.32 12.28
N ILE A 316 27.46 -9.09 12.46
CA ILE A 316 26.81 -8.04 13.24
C ILE A 316 25.52 -7.58 12.55
N LEU A 317 25.58 -7.35 11.24
CA LEU A 317 24.42 -6.99 10.42
C LEU A 317 23.38 -8.09 10.40
N LEU A 318 23.80 -9.36 10.27
CA LEU A 318 22.88 -10.50 10.28
C LEU A 318 22.17 -10.62 11.63
N THR A 319 22.91 -10.53 12.74
CA THR A 319 22.30 -10.54 14.09
C THR A 319 21.32 -9.39 14.24
N PHE A 320 21.69 -8.19 13.79
CA PHE A 320 20.81 -7.04 13.81
C PHE A 320 19.55 -7.25 12.97
N ILE A 321 19.67 -7.73 11.72
CA ILE A 321 18.54 -8.03 10.82
C ILE A 321 17.63 -9.09 11.43
N VAL A 322 18.17 -10.15 12.05
CA VAL A 322 17.37 -11.21 12.68
C VAL A 322 16.63 -10.66 13.90
N CYS A 323 17.35 -10.04 14.85
CA CYS A 323 16.75 -9.55 16.09
C CYS A 323 15.75 -8.42 15.83
N TYR A 324 16.14 -7.42 15.04
CA TYR A 324 15.31 -6.26 14.76
C TYR A 324 14.21 -6.56 13.73
N GLY A 325 14.49 -7.38 12.72
CA GLY A 325 13.46 -7.87 11.80
C GLY A 325 12.36 -8.66 12.52
N SER A 326 12.71 -9.43 13.56
CA SER A 326 11.70 -10.08 14.42
C SER A 326 10.82 -9.07 15.15
N LEU A 327 11.40 -7.97 15.65
CA LEU A 327 10.66 -6.88 16.29
C LEU A 327 9.76 -6.13 15.29
N LEU A 328 10.22 -5.91 14.06
CA LEU A 328 9.41 -5.35 12.98
C LEU A 328 8.26 -6.26 12.59
N LEU A 329 8.50 -7.56 12.45
CA LEU A 329 7.48 -8.56 12.16
C LEU A 329 6.41 -8.57 13.26
N PHE A 330 6.81 -8.54 14.53
CA PHE A 330 5.87 -8.40 15.65
C PHE A 330 5.04 -7.12 15.56
N ASN A 331 5.67 -5.99 15.20
CA ASN A 331 4.97 -4.71 15.00
C ASN A 331 4.03 -4.70 13.79
N VAL A 332 4.36 -5.46 12.73
CA VAL A 332 3.49 -5.64 11.55
C VAL A 332 2.28 -6.51 11.94
N VAL A 333 2.50 -7.61 12.64
CA VAL A 333 1.42 -8.51 13.10
C VAL A 333 0.46 -7.77 14.03
N SER A 334 0.99 -7.04 15.02
CA SER A 334 0.19 -6.23 15.96
C SER A 334 -0.46 -5.00 15.31
N GLY A 335 0.20 -4.39 14.34
CA GLY A 335 -0.28 -3.19 13.64
C GLY A 335 -1.20 -3.44 12.46
N ALA A 336 -1.31 -4.69 11.97
CA ALA A 336 -2.10 -5.03 10.79
C ALA A 336 -3.58 -4.66 10.95
N GLN A 337 -4.10 -4.71 12.18
CA GLN A 337 -5.46 -4.29 12.51
C GLN A 337 -5.78 -2.82 12.19
N ASN A 338 -4.76 -1.98 12.12
CA ASN A 338 -4.95 -0.55 11.84
C ASN A 338 -5.33 -0.29 10.38
N LEU A 339 -5.11 -1.23 9.46
CA LEU A 339 -5.31 -1.07 8.01
C LEU A 339 -6.77 -0.87 7.57
N TRP A 340 -7.77 -1.20 8.38
CA TRP A 340 -9.18 -1.09 8.01
C TRP A 340 -10.01 -0.26 9.00
N TRP A 341 -9.36 0.55 9.83
CA TRP A 341 -10.08 1.50 10.71
C TRP A 341 -10.90 2.54 9.93
N ARG A 342 -10.62 2.73 8.63
CA ARG A 342 -11.23 3.78 7.80
C ARG A 342 -12.50 3.39 7.05
N THR A 343 -12.96 2.15 7.13
CA THR A 343 -14.19 1.72 6.42
C THR A 343 -15.50 2.19 7.07
N GLN A 344 -15.46 2.98 8.14
CA GLN A 344 -16.67 3.43 8.85
C GLN A 344 -17.03 4.91 8.68
N ASP A 345 -16.14 5.79 8.17
CA ASP A 345 -16.39 7.25 8.18
C ASP A 345 -16.20 7.99 6.82
N GLU A 346 -16.41 7.32 5.69
CA GLU A 346 -16.68 8.06 4.45
C GLU A 346 -18.16 7.90 4.08
N PRO A 347 -19.02 8.89 4.33
CA PRO A 347 -20.35 8.88 3.73
C PRO A 347 -20.15 8.91 2.21
N GLU A 348 -20.69 7.90 1.52
CA GLU A 348 -20.68 7.73 0.05
C GLU A 348 -21.39 8.87 -0.72
N THR A 349 -21.61 10.04 -0.12
CA THR A 349 -22.57 11.03 -0.59
C THR A 349 -22.01 12.13 -1.50
N ILE A 350 -20.72 12.14 -1.86
CA ILE A 350 -20.17 13.23 -2.71
C ILE A 350 -19.73 12.80 -4.11
N SER A 351 -19.49 11.51 -4.40
CA SER A 351 -19.04 11.12 -5.75
C SER A 351 -20.14 10.70 -6.74
N ALA A 352 -21.37 10.44 -6.29
CA ALA A 352 -22.44 9.96 -7.18
C ALA A 352 -23.18 11.09 -7.93
N LYS A 353 -22.97 12.36 -7.56
CA LYS A 353 -23.77 13.49 -8.09
C LYS A 353 -23.12 14.33 -9.19
N GLU A 354 -21.88 14.03 -9.62
CA GLU A 354 -21.24 14.77 -10.72
C GLU A 354 -21.04 13.98 -12.02
N LYS A 355 -22.09 14.04 -12.84
CA LYS A 355 -22.12 13.86 -14.31
C LYS A 355 -21.92 12.43 -14.80
N GLY A 356 -23.03 11.73 -15.08
CA GLY A 356 -23.02 10.72 -16.13
C GLY A 356 -22.51 11.35 -17.43
N VAL A 357 -21.56 10.70 -18.11
CA VAL A 357 -21.10 11.11 -19.43
C VAL A 357 -22.27 10.95 -20.40
N SER A 358 -22.59 11.97 -21.21
CA SER A 358 -23.64 11.87 -22.22
C SER A 358 -23.39 10.65 -23.12
N ARG A 359 -24.46 9.95 -23.53
CA ARG A 359 -24.35 8.79 -24.43
C ARG A 359 -23.64 9.15 -25.74
N GLU A 360 -23.76 10.40 -26.17
CA GLU A 360 -23.12 10.96 -27.37
C GLU A 360 -21.60 11.06 -27.20
N ASP A 361 -21.12 11.59 -26.07
CA ASP A 361 -19.67 11.67 -25.76
C ASP A 361 -19.03 10.27 -25.70
N LYS A 362 -19.74 9.27 -25.16
CA LYS A 362 -19.27 7.88 -25.14
C LYS A 362 -19.18 7.29 -26.54
N ALA A 363 -20.17 7.55 -27.40
CA ALA A 363 -20.18 7.07 -28.78
C ALA A 363 -19.02 7.68 -29.58
N GLU A 364 -18.75 8.97 -29.40
CA GLU A 364 -17.63 9.65 -30.03
C GLU A 364 -16.26 9.12 -29.55
N LEU A 365 -16.10 8.88 -28.24
CA LEU A 365 -14.89 8.27 -27.68
C LEU A 365 -14.64 6.86 -28.25
N LEU A 366 -15.70 6.06 -28.38
CA LEU A 366 -15.62 4.71 -28.94
C LEU A 366 -15.28 4.73 -30.45
N ALA A 367 -15.78 5.70 -31.20
CA ALA A 367 -15.48 5.87 -32.62
C ALA A 367 -14.01 6.30 -32.84
N ARG A 368 -13.45 7.13 -31.95
CA ARG A 368 -12.05 7.60 -32.01
C ARG A 368 -11.04 6.57 -31.49
N LEU A 369 -11.48 5.56 -30.75
CA LEU A 369 -10.60 4.56 -30.13
C LEU A 369 -9.72 3.80 -31.14
N PRO A 370 -10.22 3.26 -32.27
CA PRO A 370 -9.40 2.48 -33.20
C PRO A 370 -8.33 3.33 -33.90
N SER A 371 -8.67 4.54 -34.34
CA SER A 371 -7.72 5.45 -34.98
C SER A 371 -6.63 5.92 -34.01
N THR A 372 -6.99 6.13 -32.75
CA THR A 372 -6.03 6.46 -31.69
C THR A 372 -5.09 5.29 -31.40
N MET A 373 -5.60 4.05 -31.35
CA MET A 373 -4.74 2.86 -31.14
C MET A 373 -3.79 2.61 -32.31
N LYS A 374 -4.22 2.83 -33.55
CA LYS A 374 -3.31 2.77 -34.73
C LYS A 374 -2.17 3.79 -34.63
N ARG A 375 -2.46 5.02 -34.22
CA ARG A 375 -1.44 6.06 -33.99
C ARG A 375 -0.51 5.70 -32.84
N LEU A 376 -1.04 5.13 -31.76
CA LEU A 376 -0.24 4.65 -30.63
C LEU A 376 0.72 3.55 -31.09
N TYR A 377 0.23 2.58 -31.86
CA TYR A 377 1.06 1.52 -32.44
C TYR A 377 2.20 2.07 -33.29
N ALA A 378 1.90 3.00 -34.21
CA ALA A 378 2.92 3.63 -35.04
C ALA A 378 3.98 4.38 -34.21
N LYS A 379 3.58 5.12 -33.17
CA LYS A 379 4.51 5.78 -32.24
C LYS A 379 5.37 4.75 -31.48
N MET A 380 4.77 3.65 -31.01
CA MET A 380 5.51 2.60 -30.30
C MET A 380 6.56 1.93 -31.20
N ILE A 381 6.19 1.56 -32.43
CA ILE A 381 7.13 0.99 -33.42
C ILE A 381 8.27 1.97 -33.68
N GLY A 382 7.98 3.26 -33.89
CA GLY A 382 9.00 4.27 -34.11
C GLY A 382 10.08 4.27 -33.02
N TRP A 383 9.69 4.20 -31.75
CA TRP A 383 10.65 4.15 -30.64
C TRP A 383 11.39 2.82 -30.52
N ILE A 384 10.74 1.69 -30.85
CA ILE A 384 11.40 0.38 -30.89
C ILE A 384 12.47 0.36 -32.00
N VAL A 385 12.19 0.98 -33.15
CA VAL A 385 13.17 1.16 -34.24
C VAL A 385 14.32 2.04 -33.78
N VAL A 386 14.05 3.20 -33.19
CA VAL A 386 15.09 4.10 -32.64
C VAL A 386 15.98 3.37 -31.64
N TYR A 387 15.40 2.52 -30.79
CA TYR A 387 16.15 1.74 -29.80
C TYR A 387 17.10 0.72 -30.44
N ASN A 388 16.70 0.07 -31.54
CA ASN A 388 17.43 -1.01 -32.21
C ASN A 388 18.40 -0.55 -33.31
N LEU A 389 18.22 0.67 -33.83
CA LEU A 389 18.99 1.18 -34.96
C LEU A 389 20.51 1.20 -34.67
N PRO A 390 20.99 1.63 -33.49
CA PRO A 390 22.42 1.65 -33.20
C PRO A 390 23.04 0.25 -33.13
N GLN A 391 22.34 -0.77 -32.62
CA GLN A 391 22.81 -2.16 -32.54
C GLN A 391 22.87 -2.79 -33.94
N VAL A 392 21.86 -2.54 -34.77
CA VAL A 392 21.86 -2.97 -36.19
C VAL A 392 23.06 -2.35 -36.93
N TYR A 393 23.30 -1.06 -36.74
CA TYR A 393 24.42 -0.35 -37.36
C TYR A 393 25.77 -0.91 -36.92
N VAL A 394 25.99 -1.07 -35.61
CA VAL A 394 27.23 -1.63 -35.05
C VAL A 394 27.48 -3.05 -35.56
N SER A 395 26.45 -3.90 -35.61
CA SER A 395 26.58 -5.27 -36.14
C SER A 395 26.85 -5.31 -37.64
N PHE A 396 26.41 -4.31 -38.40
CA PHE A 396 26.70 -4.19 -39.83
C PHE A 396 28.17 -3.81 -40.08
N GLU A 397 28.72 -2.90 -39.28
CA GLU A 397 30.09 -2.38 -39.46
C GLU A 397 31.17 -3.35 -38.94
N ASN A 398 30.91 -4.08 -37.85
CA ASN A 398 31.86 -5.02 -37.23
C ASN A 398 31.66 -6.48 -37.64
N GLY A 399 30.88 -6.77 -38.68
CA GLY A 399 30.74 -8.12 -39.22
C GLY A 399 32.04 -8.57 -39.89
N SER A 400 32.91 -9.27 -39.16
CA SER A 400 34.10 -9.89 -39.76
C SER A 400 33.68 -10.85 -40.88
N TYR A 401 34.29 -10.69 -42.07
CA TYR A 401 33.97 -11.43 -43.30
C TYR A 401 34.07 -12.97 -43.16
N GLU A 402 34.69 -13.47 -42.09
CA GLU A 402 34.99 -14.90 -41.90
C GLU A 402 34.04 -15.63 -40.94
N ILE A 403 33.13 -14.93 -40.24
CA ILE A 403 32.10 -15.55 -39.40
C ILE A 403 30.72 -15.10 -39.88
N TRP A 404 30.31 -15.59 -41.05
CA TRP A 404 28.92 -15.89 -41.44
C TRP A 404 27.82 -14.94 -40.88
N SER A 405 27.73 -13.73 -41.44
CA SER A 405 26.50 -13.12 -42.01
C SER A 405 25.11 -13.19 -41.32
N PHE A 406 24.94 -13.65 -40.08
CA PHE A 406 23.64 -13.83 -39.41
C PHE A 406 23.29 -12.83 -38.29
N ASP A 407 24.24 -12.01 -37.81
CA ASP A 407 24.00 -11.15 -36.64
C ASP A 407 23.03 -9.99 -36.90
N TRP A 408 23.13 -9.36 -38.07
CA TRP A 408 22.16 -8.33 -38.47
C TRP A 408 20.76 -8.94 -38.73
N TYR A 409 20.67 -10.18 -39.23
CA TYR A 409 19.40 -10.91 -39.33
C TYR A 409 18.79 -11.16 -37.96
N ASN A 410 19.60 -11.50 -36.95
CA ASN A 410 19.14 -11.67 -35.57
C ASN A 410 18.61 -10.34 -35.00
N TRP A 411 19.29 -9.22 -35.21
CA TRP A 411 18.80 -7.91 -34.79
C TRP A 411 17.52 -7.48 -35.52
N ILE A 412 17.41 -7.75 -36.82
CA ILE A 412 16.17 -7.52 -37.56
C ILE A 412 15.05 -8.44 -37.06
N ALA A 413 15.34 -9.70 -36.75
CA ALA A 413 14.37 -10.63 -36.18
C ALA A 413 13.91 -10.16 -34.79
N LEU A 414 14.82 -9.68 -33.95
CA LEU A 414 14.52 -9.09 -32.64
C LEU A 414 13.74 -7.77 -32.75
N LEU A 415 14.01 -6.97 -33.78
CA LEU A 415 13.22 -5.77 -34.10
C LEU A 415 11.79 -6.15 -34.48
N ILE A 416 11.62 -7.10 -35.40
CA ILE A 416 10.30 -7.63 -35.82
C ILE A 416 9.56 -8.24 -34.62
N PHE A 417 10.28 -8.98 -33.76
CA PHE A 417 9.74 -9.55 -32.53
C PHE A 417 9.25 -8.45 -31.58
N GLY A 418 10.03 -7.38 -31.36
CA GLY A 418 9.62 -6.22 -30.57
C GLY A 418 8.38 -5.53 -31.13
N MET A 419 8.30 -5.33 -32.45
CA MET A 419 7.10 -4.80 -33.12
C MET A 419 5.88 -5.71 -32.91
N THR A 420 6.08 -7.02 -32.99
CA THR A 420 5.02 -8.03 -32.80
C THR A 420 4.48 -7.99 -31.37
N ILE A 421 5.35 -7.91 -30.36
CA ILE A 421 4.93 -7.77 -28.96
C ILE A 421 4.16 -6.46 -28.75
N ALA A 422 4.64 -5.34 -29.30
CA ALA A 422 3.92 -4.06 -29.23
C ALA A 422 2.51 -4.17 -29.83
N GLY A 423 2.39 -4.88 -30.95
CA GLY A 423 1.10 -5.20 -31.58
C GLY A 423 0.20 -6.03 -30.64
N ALA A 424 0.73 -7.11 -30.08
CA ALA A 424 0.00 -7.97 -29.15
C ALA A 424 -0.50 -7.20 -27.92
N LEU A 425 0.35 -6.38 -27.30
CA LEU A 425 -0.03 -5.54 -26.15
C LEU A 425 -1.21 -4.62 -26.48
N LEU A 426 -1.22 -4.01 -27.67
CA LEU A 426 -2.33 -3.16 -28.10
C LEU A 426 -3.60 -3.94 -28.44
N VAL A 427 -3.46 -5.16 -28.99
CA VAL A 427 -4.59 -6.08 -29.22
C VAL A 427 -5.27 -6.44 -27.91
N PHE A 428 -4.54 -6.60 -26.80
CA PHE A 428 -5.14 -6.81 -25.47
C PHE A 428 -5.65 -5.51 -24.83
N TYR A 429 -4.94 -4.40 -25.02
CA TYR A 429 -5.31 -3.11 -24.42
C TYR A 429 -6.57 -2.49 -25.04
N PHE A 430 -6.80 -2.67 -26.35
CA PHE A 430 -7.97 -2.16 -27.05
C PHE A 430 -9.32 -2.68 -26.50
N PRO A 431 -9.57 -4.01 -26.38
CA PRO A 431 -10.81 -4.54 -25.82
C PRO A 431 -10.98 -4.15 -24.35
N TYR A 432 -9.89 -4.16 -23.57
CA TYR A 432 -9.89 -3.65 -22.19
C TYR A 432 -10.38 -2.19 -22.13
N ARG A 433 -9.85 -1.30 -22.96
CA ARG A 433 -10.30 0.11 -22.99
C ARG A 433 -11.71 0.28 -23.51
N ARG A 434 -12.08 -0.47 -24.55
CA ARG A 434 -13.45 -0.48 -25.06
C ARG A 434 -14.45 -0.90 -23.96
N PHE A 435 -14.08 -1.87 -23.14
CA PHE A 435 -14.87 -2.32 -21.99
C PHE A 435 -14.99 -1.22 -20.92
N MET A 436 -13.87 -0.60 -20.51
CA MET A 436 -13.86 0.48 -19.50
C MET A 436 -14.71 1.70 -19.92
N ILE A 437 -14.68 2.08 -21.20
CA ILE A 437 -15.49 3.19 -21.72
C ILE A 437 -16.98 2.81 -21.79
N LYS A 438 -17.30 1.57 -22.17
CA LYS A 438 -18.69 1.09 -22.31
C LYS A 438 -19.40 0.84 -20.97
N ARG A 439 -18.70 0.24 -20.00
CA ARG A 439 -19.33 -0.26 -18.75
C ARG A 439 -18.98 0.52 -17.48
N LEU A 440 -17.86 1.25 -17.48
CA LEU A 440 -17.31 1.88 -16.26
C LEU A 440 -17.12 3.39 -16.42
N ASP A 441 -17.87 4.01 -17.33
CA ASP A 441 -17.99 5.46 -17.53
C ASP A 441 -16.67 6.23 -17.63
N SER A 442 -15.63 5.58 -18.16
CA SER A 442 -14.34 6.20 -18.40
C SER A 442 -14.46 7.32 -19.44
N ARG A 443 -14.12 8.55 -19.04
CA ARG A 443 -14.19 9.76 -19.89
C ARG A 443 -12.99 9.96 -20.83
N MET A 444 -12.06 9.01 -20.90
CA MET A 444 -10.80 9.18 -21.61
C MET A 444 -10.42 7.94 -22.42
N VAL A 445 -9.81 8.17 -23.59
CA VAL A 445 -9.27 7.13 -24.48
C VAL A 445 -8.07 6.40 -23.84
N PHE A 446 -7.27 7.15 -23.07
CA PHE A 446 -6.25 6.61 -22.17
C PHE A 446 -6.74 6.75 -20.74
N GLY A 447 -6.57 5.73 -19.91
CA GLY A 447 -7.00 5.79 -18.51
C GLY A 447 -6.29 6.89 -17.73
N ARG A 448 -6.92 7.34 -16.66
CA ARG A 448 -6.26 8.21 -15.69
C ARG A 448 -5.22 7.39 -14.96
N ARG A 449 -4.01 7.93 -14.89
CA ARG A 449 -2.97 7.38 -14.04
C ARG A 449 -3.36 7.59 -12.59
N GLY A 450 -3.33 6.53 -11.79
CA GLY A 450 -3.64 6.60 -10.36
C GLY A 450 -2.54 7.33 -9.58
N ARG A 451 -2.89 7.88 -8.40
CA ARG A 451 -1.87 8.45 -7.48
C ARG A 451 -0.85 7.39 -7.06
N VAL A 452 -1.31 6.16 -6.86
CA VAL A 452 -0.48 4.99 -6.53
C VAL A 452 0.44 4.64 -7.68
N GLU A 453 -0.05 4.61 -8.93
CA GLU A 453 0.77 4.34 -10.12
C GLU A 453 1.85 5.41 -10.34
N ALA A 454 1.54 6.68 -10.09
CA ALA A 454 2.52 7.78 -10.18
C ALA A 454 3.57 7.72 -9.05
N ALA A 455 3.16 7.34 -7.83
CA ALA A 455 4.07 7.15 -6.70
C ALA A 455 5.01 5.96 -6.95
N VAL A 456 4.48 4.83 -7.42
CA VAL A 456 5.27 3.64 -7.80
C VAL A 456 6.24 3.98 -8.93
N ASP A 457 5.80 4.67 -9.98
CA ASP A 457 6.71 5.08 -11.07
C ASP A 457 7.78 6.07 -10.62
N SER A 458 7.47 6.97 -9.68
CA SER A 458 8.46 7.88 -9.09
C SER A 458 9.48 7.15 -8.24
N PHE A 459 9.02 6.16 -7.47
CA PHE A 459 9.89 5.31 -6.65
C PHE A 459 10.81 4.47 -7.52
N ILE A 460 10.27 3.81 -8.55
CA ILE A 460 11.06 3.07 -9.55
C ILE A 460 12.05 4.02 -10.24
N SER A 461 11.61 5.19 -10.70
CA SER A 461 12.49 6.17 -11.36
C SER A 461 13.60 6.67 -10.42
N ALA A 462 13.31 6.86 -9.13
CA ALA A 462 14.29 7.26 -8.13
C ALA A 462 15.32 6.15 -7.85
N ILE A 463 14.88 4.89 -7.75
CA ILE A 463 15.78 3.74 -7.64
C ILE A 463 16.68 3.67 -8.88
N PHE A 464 16.11 3.72 -10.08
CA PHE A 464 16.89 3.72 -11.32
C PHE A 464 17.85 4.90 -11.39
N LEU A 465 17.44 6.11 -10.96
CA LEU A 465 18.30 7.29 -10.97
C LEU A 465 19.50 7.08 -10.06
N ALA A 466 19.23 6.56 -8.87
CA ALA A 466 20.26 6.31 -7.91
C ALA A 466 21.16 5.14 -8.38
N MET A 467 20.65 4.14 -9.10
CA MET A 467 21.47 3.11 -9.78
C MET A 467 22.41 3.73 -10.79
N THR A 468 21.87 4.57 -11.67
CA THR A 468 22.66 5.27 -12.69
C THR A 468 23.73 6.13 -12.02
N PHE A 469 23.39 6.88 -10.98
CA PHE A 469 24.35 7.75 -10.27
C PHE A 469 25.45 6.94 -9.57
N THR A 470 25.08 5.85 -8.91
CA THR A 470 26.03 4.98 -8.21
C THR A 470 26.93 4.23 -9.20
N PHE A 471 26.40 3.80 -10.33
CA PHE A 471 27.18 3.18 -11.40
C PHE A 471 28.14 4.19 -12.06
N ILE A 472 27.72 5.44 -12.26
CA ILE A 472 28.61 6.51 -12.73
C ILE A 472 29.76 6.73 -11.75
N LEU A 473 29.47 6.83 -10.45
CA LEU A 473 30.47 7.11 -9.43
C LEU A 473 31.43 5.94 -9.18
N ALA A 474 30.94 4.70 -9.21
CA ALA A 474 31.75 3.51 -8.89
C ALA A 474 32.40 2.87 -10.12
N SER A 475 31.66 2.75 -11.22
CA SER A 475 32.11 2.05 -12.44
C SER A 475 32.47 3.02 -13.56
N GLY A 476 31.78 4.16 -13.67
CA GLY A 476 32.01 5.15 -14.71
C GLY A 476 33.38 5.82 -14.54
N LEU A 477 33.72 6.26 -13.32
CA LEU A 477 35.03 6.83 -13.04
C LEU A 477 36.16 5.79 -13.20
N ASP A 478 35.99 4.54 -12.77
CA ASP A 478 37.00 3.48 -12.93
C ASP A 478 37.14 2.98 -14.38
N ASN A 479 36.05 2.86 -15.15
CA ASN A 479 36.09 2.47 -16.56
C ASN A 479 36.67 3.59 -17.45
N ILE A 480 36.39 4.85 -17.12
CA ILE A 480 36.95 6.03 -17.79
C ILE A 480 38.40 6.27 -17.34
N ALA A 481 38.78 5.90 -16.11
CA ALA A 481 40.13 5.97 -15.58
C ALA A 481 41.04 4.89 -16.23
N LEU A 482 41.53 5.22 -17.43
CA LEU A 482 42.69 4.66 -18.13
C LEU A 482 42.67 3.16 -18.50
N TYR A 483 42.42 2.22 -17.59
CA TYR A 483 42.77 0.81 -17.82
C TYR A 483 41.88 0.10 -18.85
N ARG A 484 40.56 0.38 -18.87
CA ARG A 484 39.65 -0.27 -19.83
C ARG A 484 39.60 0.41 -21.19
N ILE A 485 39.71 1.74 -21.25
CA ILE A 485 39.82 2.45 -22.54
C ILE A 485 41.07 2.00 -23.30
N ILE A 486 42.20 1.85 -22.62
CA ILE A 486 43.43 1.33 -23.24
C ILE A 486 43.20 -0.09 -23.76
N ASP A 487 42.48 -0.94 -23.02
CA ASP A 487 42.18 -2.30 -23.45
C ASP A 487 41.21 -2.34 -24.64
N TYR A 488 40.17 -1.49 -24.65
CA TYR A 488 39.27 -1.34 -25.79
C TYR A 488 39.98 -0.76 -27.02
N GLN A 489 40.89 0.20 -26.83
CA GLN A 489 41.72 0.74 -27.91
C GLN A 489 42.65 -0.33 -28.50
N ARG A 490 43.15 -1.26 -27.68
CA ARG A 490 43.98 -2.39 -28.15
C ARG A 490 43.20 -3.37 -29.03
N HIS A 491 41.92 -3.59 -28.75
CA HIS A 491 41.12 -4.59 -29.46
C HIS A 491 40.26 -4.02 -30.60
N LEU A 492 39.76 -2.78 -30.47
CA LEU A 492 38.89 -2.13 -31.46
C LEU A 492 39.59 -0.97 -32.22
N GLY A 493 40.81 -0.60 -31.83
CA GLY A 493 41.49 0.59 -32.33
C GLY A 493 41.08 1.88 -31.61
N MET A 494 41.88 2.93 -31.80
CA MET A 494 41.71 4.22 -31.10
C MET A 494 40.35 4.89 -31.35
N GLN A 495 39.84 4.80 -32.59
CA GLN A 495 38.59 5.45 -32.99
C GLN A 495 37.38 4.87 -32.25
N TRP A 496 37.25 3.55 -32.20
CA TRP A 496 36.15 2.86 -31.53
C TRP A 496 36.23 2.92 -30.00
N GLY A 497 37.44 2.89 -29.43
CA GLY A 497 37.62 3.11 -27.99
C GLY A 497 37.11 4.49 -27.55
N PHE A 498 37.31 5.53 -28.37
CA PHE A 498 36.79 6.88 -28.10
C PHE A 498 35.27 6.98 -28.29
N ILE A 499 34.72 6.35 -29.33
CA ILE A 499 33.27 6.27 -29.55
C ILE A 499 32.58 5.61 -28.37
N LEU A 500 33.10 4.47 -27.90
CA LEU A 500 32.55 3.71 -26.78
C LEU A 500 32.55 4.52 -25.47
N ALA A 501 33.67 5.17 -25.15
CA ALA A 501 33.77 6.05 -23.98
C ALA A 501 32.78 7.23 -24.05
N THR A 502 32.60 7.80 -25.25
CA THR A 502 31.64 8.90 -25.48
C THR A 502 30.20 8.40 -25.34
N MET A 503 29.87 7.24 -25.89
CA MET A 503 28.54 6.63 -25.76
C MET A 503 28.18 6.38 -24.30
N GLU A 504 29.12 5.88 -23.49
CA GLU A 504 28.90 5.70 -22.05
C GLU A 504 28.65 7.02 -21.33
N LEU A 505 29.53 8.01 -21.50
CA LEU A 505 29.40 9.31 -20.83
C LEU A 505 28.09 10.01 -21.19
N VAL A 506 27.69 9.92 -22.45
CA VAL A 506 26.42 10.48 -22.96
C VAL A 506 25.22 9.71 -22.42
N ALA A 507 25.23 8.37 -22.47
CA ALA A 507 24.13 7.55 -21.95
C ALA A 507 23.89 7.83 -20.46
N PHE A 508 24.95 7.89 -19.65
CA PHE A 508 24.86 8.16 -18.23
C PHE A 508 24.30 9.55 -17.92
N SER A 509 24.82 10.58 -18.60
CA SER A 509 24.36 11.96 -18.42
C SER A 509 22.91 12.14 -18.85
N LEU A 510 22.53 11.57 -20.00
CA LEU A 510 21.15 11.57 -20.49
C LEU A 510 20.23 10.82 -19.55
N GLY A 511 20.63 9.65 -19.03
CA GLY A 511 19.85 8.86 -18.10
C GLY A 511 19.54 9.62 -16.80
N ALA A 512 20.54 10.27 -16.22
CA ALA A 512 20.36 11.07 -15.01
C ALA A 512 19.37 12.23 -15.25
N ILE A 513 19.55 12.99 -16.33
CA ILE A 513 18.64 14.09 -16.70
C ILE A 513 17.23 13.55 -16.95
N ALA A 514 17.10 12.45 -17.68
CA ALA A 514 15.81 11.86 -18.03
C ALA A 514 15.02 11.45 -16.78
N LEU A 515 15.68 10.82 -15.80
CA LEU A 515 15.06 10.37 -14.56
C LEU A 515 14.72 11.55 -13.64
N LEU A 516 15.52 12.61 -13.58
CA LEU A 516 15.17 13.85 -12.88
C LEU A 516 13.91 14.49 -13.49
N VAL A 517 13.86 14.62 -14.82
CA VAL A 517 12.69 15.15 -15.54
C VAL A 517 11.46 14.26 -15.30
N ARG A 518 11.66 12.93 -15.19
CA ARG A 518 10.60 11.95 -14.91
C ARG A 518 10.00 12.16 -13.51
N ILE A 519 10.84 12.30 -12.48
CA ILE A 519 10.42 12.57 -11.11
C ILE A 519 9.63 13.88 -11.04
N LEU A 520 10.14 14.95 -11.66
CA LEU A 520 9.44 16.24 -11.73
C LEU A 520 8.08 16.10 -12.43
N GLY A 521 8.02 15.37 -13.55
CA GLY A 521 6.78 15.09 -14.28
C GLY A 521 5.74 14.38 -13.42
N ASN A 522 6.16 13.36 -12.67
CA ASN A 522 5.27 12.63 -11.76
C ASN A 522 4.81 13.50 -10.58
N VAL A 523 5.68 14.34 -10.00
CA VAL A 523 5.28 15.29 -8.95
C VAL A 523 4.24 16.29 -9.46
N HIS A 524 4.41 16.79 -10.69
CA HIS A 524 3.46 17.72 -11.31
C HIS A 524 2.10 17.07 -11.63
N GLU A 525 2.03 15.74 -11.79
CA GLU A 525 0.77 15.03 -12.06
C GLU A 525 -0.24 15.14 -10.91
N PHE A 526 0.24 15.34 -9.67
CA PHE A 526 -0.60 15.48 -8.48
C PHE A 526 -1.35 16.83 -8.39
N ARG A 527 -0.89 17.87 -9.11
CA ARG A 527 -1.55 19.18 -9.13
C ARG A 527 -2.38 19.33 -10.41
N GLN A 528 -3.70 19.54 -10.28
CA GLN A 528 -4.60 19.67 -11.44
C GLN A 528 -4.15 20.75 -12.44
N ILE A 529 -3.64 21.88 -11.93
CA ILE A 529 -3.14 23.01 -12.72
C ILE A 529 -1.93 22.62 -13.59
N TRP A 530 -1.13 21.65 -13.15
CA TRP A 530 0.14 21.27 -13.79
C TRP A 530 0.03 20.03 -14.67
N LYS A 531 -1.15 19.42 -14.81
CA LYS A 531 -1.36 18.17 -15.57
C LYS A 531 -0.87 18.24 -17.02
N LYS A 532 -1.03 19.38 -17.69
CA LYS A 532 -0.54 19.58 -19.07
C LYS A 532 0.99 19.57 -19.15
N ARG A 533 1.64 20.19 -18.16
CA ARG A 533 3.11 20.21 -18.03
C ARG A 533 3.64 18.84 -17.62
N ALA A 534 2.95 18.13 -16.73
CA ALA A 534 3.27 16.76 -16.32
C ALA A 534 3.31 15.79 -17.51
N VAL A 535 2.29 15.82 -18.37
CA VAL A 535 2.23 14.99 -19.59
C VAL A 535 3.44 15.26 -20.51
N GLY A 536 3.81 16.54 -20.70
CA GLY A 536 4.98 16.91 -21.51
C GLY A 536 6.31 16.46 -20.90
N LEU A 537 6.48 16.58 -19.58
CA LEU A 537 7.69 16.13 -18.88
C LEU A 537 7.81 14.59 -18.90
N ILE A 538 6.71 13.86 -18.75
CA ILE A 538 6.68 12.39 -18.85
C ILE A 538 7.02 11.93 -20.27
N GLU A 539 6.53 12.63 -21.29
CA GLU A 539 6.90 12.38 -22.69
C GLU A 539 8.40 12.62 -22.93
N GLN A 540 8.91 13.79 -22.56
CA GLN A 540 10.32 14.17 -22.74
C GLN A 540 11.27 13.23 -21.99
N SER A 541 10.98 12.91 -20.73
CA SER A 541 11.78 11.95 -19.96
C SER A 541 11.74 10.56 -20.58
N GLY A 542 10.58 10.11 -21.08
CA GLY A 542 10.47 8.84 -21.79
C GLY A 542 11.36 8.79 -23.04
N VAL A 543 11.36 9.86 -23.85
CA VAL A 543 12.22 9.98 -25.03
C VAL A 543 13.70 9.89 -24.65
N LEU A 544 14.13 10.67 -23.64
CA LEU A 544 15.50 10.67 -23.17
C LEU A 544 15.92 9.29 -22.61
N LEU A 545 15.01 8.59 -21.92
CA LEU A 545 15.26 7.23 -21.41
C LEU A 545 15.42 6.21 -22.54
N VAL A 546 14.60 6.27 -23.59
CA VAL A 546 14.74 5.38 -24.76
C VAL A 546 16.08 5.61 -25.46
N LEU A 547 16.46 6.87 -25.66
CA LEU A 547 17.77 7.22 -26.23
C LEU A 547 18.92 6.74 -25.34
N THR A 548 18.80 6.93 -24.02
CA THR A 548 19.78 6.44 -23.05
C THR A 548 19.96 4.93 -23.15
N LEU A 549 18.85 4.18 -23.14
CA LEU A 549 18.88 2.72 -23.23
C LEU A 549 19.45 2.25 -24.57
N ALA A 550 19.13 2.94 -25.67
CA ALA A 550 19.70 2.64 -26.99
C ALA A 550 21.23 2.79 -26.96
N THR A 551 21.72 3.95 -26.51
CA THR A 551 23.16 4.21 -26.43
C THR A 551 23.88 3.27 -25.46
N TYR A 552 23.31 3.04 -24.28
CA TYR A 552 23.89 2.16 -23.26
C TYR A 552 23.95 0.70 -23.73
N SER A 553 22.85 0.17 -24.25
CA SER A 553 22.78 -1.21 -24.73
C SER A 553 23.74 -1.45 -25.90
N SER A 554 23.92 -0.49 -26.80
CA SER A 554 24.93 -0.58 -27.87
C SER A 554 26.36 -0.55 -27.35
N ALA A 555 26.65 0.30 -26.35
CA ALA A 555 27.97 0.32 -25.72
C ALA A 555 28.28 -1.02 -25.03
N GLU A 556 27.33 -1.58 -24.28
CA GLU A 556 27.48 -2.88 -23.62
C GLU A 556 27.58 -4.04 -24.62
N TYR A 557 26.84 -3.99 -25.73
CA TYR A 557 26.98 -4.97 -26.82
C TYR A 557 28.41 -4.99 -27.38
N LEU A 558 28.96 -3.81 -27.70
CA LEU A 558 30.34 -3.66 -28.17
C LEU A 558 31.35 -4.22 -27.16
N LYS A 559 31.20 -3.88 -25.87
CA LYS A 559 32.09 -4.39 -24.81
C LYS A 559 32.08 -5.91 -24.73
N LEU A 560 30.90 -6.52 -24.74
CA LEU A 560 30.77 -7.97 -24.62
C LEU A 560 31.33 -8.68 -25.87
N GLN A 561 31.15 -8.08 -27.04
CA GLN A 561 31.76 -8.58 -28.28
C GLN A 561 33.29 -8.57 -28.19
N VAL A 562 33.88 -7.50 -27.65
CA VAL A 562 35.34 -7.39 -27.47
C VAL A 562 35.89 -8.36 -26.43
N ILE A 563 35.24 -8.46 -25.27
CA ILE A 563 35.78 -9.19 -24.12
C ILE A 563 35.59 -10.70 -24.27
N TYR A 564 34.42 -11.12 -24.76
CA TYR A 564 34.03 -12.54 -24.75
C TYR A 564 33.94 -13.15 -26.14
N GLY A 565 33.91 -12.35 -27.21
CA GLY A 565 33.75 -12.82 -28.60
C GLY A 565 32.44 -13.57 -28.87
N TRP A 566 31.50 -13.60 -27.93
CA TRP A 566 30.32 -14.48 -27.92
C TRP A 566 29.03 -13.67 -27.72
N TYR A 567 28.14 -13.71 -28.70
CA TYR A 567 26.88 -12.95 -28.75
C TYR A 567 25.79 -13.45 -27.79
N SER A 568 25.84 -14.72 -27.37
CA SER A 568 24.77 -15.39 -26.61
C SER A 568 24.49 -14.73 -25.25
N ASN A 569 25.50 -14.15 -24.61
CA ASN A 569 25.37 -13.53 -23.29
C ASN A 569 24.59 -12.20 -23.30
N PHE A 570 24.51 -11.51 -24.45
CA PHE A 570 23.82 -10.22 -24.53
C PHE A 570 22.30 -10.35 -24.72
N TYR A 571 21.80 -11.49 -25.21
CA TYR A 571 20.36 -11.68 -25.47
C TYR A 571 19.50 -11.49 -24.21
N ALA A 572 19.95 -11.99 -23.05
CA ALA A 572 19.21 -11.85 -21.80
C ALA A 572 19.09 -10.37 -21.39
N LEU A 573 20.18 -9.61 -21.47
CA LEU A 573 20.21 -8.17 -21.18
C LEU A 573 19.35 -7.38 -22.17
N TYR A 574 19.46 -7.71 -23.46
CA TYR A 574 18.65 -7.09 -24.49
C TYR A 574 17.15 -7.32 -24.27
N MET A 575 16.72 -8.52 -23.88
CA MET A 575 15.31 -8.82 -23.64
C MET A 575 14.75 -8.04 -22.44
N ILE A 576 15.55 -7.83 -21.40
CA ILE A 576 15.19 -6.96 -20.25
C ILE A 576 15.02 -5.51 -20.71
N PHE A 577 15.97 -4.98 -21.47
CA PHE A 577 15.88 -3.62 -22.00
C PHE A 577 14.74 -3.45 -23.01
N LEU A 578 14.46 -4.45 -23.84
CA LEU A 578 13.34 -4.43 -24.78
C LEU A 578 12.00 -4.32 -24.04
N ALA A 579 11.82 -5.01 -22.91
CA ALA A 579 10.62 -4.89 -22.09
C ALA A 579 10.45 -3.47 -21.52
N LEU A 580 11.54 -2.86 -21.04
CA LEU A 580 11.56 -1.47 -20.58
C LEU A 580 11.26 -0.48 -21.72
N VAL A 581 11.84 -0.69 -22.90
CA VAL A 581 11.60 0.13 -24.09
C VAL A 581 10.16 0.01 -24.55
N LEU A 582 9.56 -1.18 -24.55
CA LEU A 582 8.14 -1.37 -24.87
C LEU A 582 7.24 -0.56 -23.92
N PHE A 583 7.55 -0.58 -22.63
CA PHE A 583 6.83 0.21 -21.63
C PHE A 583 7.01 1.72 -21.85
N LEU A 584 8.23 2.20 -22.06
CA LEU A 584 8.52 3.61 -22.31
C LEU A 584 7.91 4.09 -23.63
N ALA A 585 7.98 3.29 -24.69
CA ALA A 585 7.39 3.58 -25.99
C ALA A 585 5.87 3.74 -25.89
N PHE A 586 5.20 2.87 -25.12
CA PHE A 586 3.78 3.00 -24.81
C PHE A 586 3.48 4.30 -24.04
N GLN A 587 4.30 4.65 -23.05
CA GLN A 587 4.13 5.87 -22.26
C GLN A 587 4.37 7.14 -23.06
N ILE A 588 5.39 7.19 -23.90
CA ILE A 588 5.65 8.31 -24.81
C ILE A 588 4.49 8.46 -25.78
N GLY A 589 4.10 7.36 -26.44
CA GLY A 589 3.00 7.36 -27.42
C GLY A 589 1.67 7.81 -26.81
N SER A 590 1.32 7.29 -25.64
CA SER A 590 0.08 7.62 -24.93
C SER A 590 0.10 9.05 -24.37
N SER A 591 1.23 9.50 -23.80
CA SER A 591 1.39 10.87 -23.29
C SER A 591 1.34 11.91 -24.40
N SER A 592 2.01 11.65 -25.52
CA SER A 592 2.02 12.50 -26.70
C SER A 592 0.60 12.68 -27.27
N LEU A 593 -0.13 11.57 -27.47
CA LEU A 593 -1.52 11.61 -27.95
C LEU A 593 -2.46 12.28 -26.94
N LYS A 594 -2.26 12.05 -25.63
CA LYS A 594 -3.01 12.73 -24.57
C LYS A 594 -2.75 14.24 -24.58
N GLY A 595 -1.50 14.66 -24.79
CA GLY A 595 -1.11 16.06 -24.93
C GLY A 595 -1.75 16.73 -26.14
N GLU A 596 -1.79 16.06 -27.30
CA GLU A 596 -2.50 16.52 -28.51
C GLU A 596 -4.00 16.71 -28.24
N MET A 597 -4.65 15.75 -27.58
CA MET A 597 -6.07 15.85 -27.22
C MET A 597 -6.35 17.02 -26.25
N MET A 598 -5.49 17.22 -25.24
CA MET A 598 -5.62 18.35 -24.31
C MET A 598 -5.46 19.70 -25.01
N ARG A 599 -4.53 19.81 -25.98
CA ARG A 599 -4.35 21.05 -26.77
C ARG A 599 -5.56 21.35 -27.65
N ARG A 600 -6.15 20.33 -28.29
CA ARG A 600 -7.37 20.49 -29.10
C ARG A 600 -8.57 20.91 -28.26
N ASN A 601 -8.74 20.34 -27.08
CA ASN A 601 -9.84 20.70 -26.18
C ASN A 601 -9.73 22.13 -25.62
N ASP A 602 -8.51 22.67 -25.47
CA ASP A 602 -8.30 24.08 -25.08
C ASP A 602 -8.60 25.07 -26.23
N GLN A 603 -8.58 24.60 -27.48
CA GLN A 603 -8.87 25.40 -28.68
C GLN A 603 -10.35 25.36 -29.08
N ASP A 604 -11.15 24.45 -28.51
CA ASP A 604 -12.59 24.36 -28.76
C ASP A 604 -13.35 25.48 -28.01
N PRO A 605 -14.01 26.42 -28.72
CA PRO A 605 -14.73 27.53 -28.10
C PRO A 605 -15.86 27.08 -27.15
N ARG A 606 -16.44 25.89 -27.35
CA ARG A 606 -17.50 25.34 -26.49
C ARG A 606 -16.99 24.92 -25.10
N ILE A 607 -15.73 24.48 -25.01
CA ILE A 607 -15.09 24.06 -23.74
C ILE A 607 -14.47 25.27 -23.03
N LYS A 608 -14.02 26.26 -23.81
CA LYS A 608 -13.47 27.52 -23.30
C LYS A 608 -14.53 28.31 -22.51
N SER A 609 -15.78 28.36 -22.97
CA SER A 609 -16.90 29.01 -22.26
C SER A 609 -17.27 28.31 -20.95
N LEU A 610 -17.24 26.97 -20.92
CA LEU A 610 -17.47 26.14 -19.72
C LEU A 610 -16.38 26.33 -18.65
N LYS A 611 -15.10 26.45 -19.05
CA LYS A 611 -14.00 26.73 -18.11
C LYS A 611 -14.08 28.14 -17.52
N THR A 612 -14.46 29.15 -18.32
CA THR A 612 -14.67 30.51 -17.80
C THR A 612 -15.81 30.58 -16.79
N HIS A 613 -16.92 29.84 -16.99
CA HIS A 613 -17.99 29.77 -15.99
C HIS A 613 -17.59 29.04 -14.70
N SER A 614 -16.78 27.98 -14.77
CA SER A 614 -16.31 27.29 -13.55
C SER A 614 -15.32 28.09 -12.70
N VAL A 615 -14.56 29.01 -13.32
CA VAL A 615 -13.62 29.90 -12.60
C VAL A 615 -14.37 31.03 -11.88
N TYR A 616 -15.47 31.53 -12.46
CA TYR A 616 -16.30 32.55 -11.80
C TYR A 616 -17.07 32.00 -10.58
N ILE A 617 -17.51 30.74 -10.60
CA ILE A 617 -18.18 30.10 -9.45
C ILE A 617 -17.19 29.78 -8.31
N GLY A 618 -15.92 29.53 -8.63
CA GLY A 618 -14.88 29.30 -7.63
C GLY A 618 -14.38 30.57 -6.92
N ALA A 619 -14.54 31.74 -7.56
CA ALA A 619 -14.14 33.03 -6.97
C ALA A 619 -15.25 33.64 -6.09
N SER A 620 -16.54 33.40 -6.37
CA SER A 620 -17.63 33.97 -5.56
C SER A 620 -17.86 33.26 -4.21
N ASN A 621 -17.18 32.14 -3.94
CA ASN A 621 -17.27 31.43 -2.67
C ASN A 621 -16.16 31.82 -1.66
N TYR A 622 -15.35 32.83 -1.96
CA TYR A 622 -14.29 33.32 -1.06
C TYR A 622 -14.53 34.74 -0.52
N ASP A 623 -15.58 35.44 -0.95
CA ASP A 623 -15.81 36.85 -0.61
C ASP A 623 -17.06 37.09 0.27
N SER A 624 -17.49 36.11 1.06
CA SER A 624 -18.57 36.33 2.03
C SER A 624 -18.38 35.53 3.31
N GLU A 625 -17.50 36.00 4.17
CA GLU A 625 -17.68 35.94 5.63
C GLU A 625 -16.90 37.11 6.26
N PRO A 626 -17.54 37.94 7.12
CA PRO A 626 -16.98 39.17 7.68
C PRO A 626 -15.91 38.95 8.77
#